data_AF-A0A1Y3VJB1-F1
#
_entry.id   AF-A0A1Y3VJB1-F1
#
_cell.length_a   1.000
_cell.length_b   1.000
_cell.length_c   1.000
_cell.angle_alpha   90.00
_cell.angle_beta   90.00
_cell.angle_gamma   90.00
#
_symmetry.space_group_name_H-M   'P 1'
#
loop_
_entity.id
_entity.type
_entity.pdbx_description
1 polymer ?
#
loop_
_entity_poly.entity_id
_entity_poly.type
_entity_poly.pdbx_seq_one_letter_code
_entity_poly.pdbx_strand_id
1 'polypeptide(L)'
;MICPQCKEEMPLLSRICPVCGYVADEDENRPSATELADTLEEILLAARSLPAPSFSRSMGQLSVVMLPLLTLFLLLAALISEAGIFWIATILFALGSIAAIILKICGRIGNGRADREFAELKNNFEFTARIARRDFGKSREVNNLLTEITERIREIEQERRSASRRNLMIWMAILLVGAILAGMGVRSVDKAVAVQEETGWQKELEAFRAAGVVDDYDIETRSALLAKILAAGETTAAEEFFRSYCMGRPGDYDCAVQIVDRYLQTGDREAAERFVGSCDLRYNSDRNKLKKRLTN
;
A
#
# COMPACT_ATOMS: atom_id res chain seq x y z
N MET A 1 2.55 45.77 -48.41
CA MET A 1 3.87 46.39 -48.69
C MET A 1 4.32 45.93 -50.05
N ILE A 2 5.12 46.71 -50.77
CA ILE A 2 5.67 46.32 -52.08
C ILE A 2 7.14 45.96 -51.88
N CYS A 3 7.59 44.84 -52.44
CA CYS A 3 8.99 44.44 -52.32
C CYS A 3 9.91 45.44 -53.05
N PRO A 4 10.96 45.97 -52.40
CA PRO A 4 11.87 46.94 -53.04
C PRO A 4 12.68 46.33 -54.19
N GLN A 5 12.84 45.00 -54.23
CA GLN A 5 13.67 44.31 -55.21
C GLN A 5 12.90 43.83 -56.45
N CYS A 6 11.69 43.26 -56.29
CA CYS A 6 10.89 42.72 -57.41
C CYS A 6 9.58 43.48 -57.67
N LYS A 7 9.23 44.48 -56.86
CA LYS A 7 8.01 45.30 -56.96
C LYS A 7 6.67 44.53 -56.84
N GLU A 8 6.69 43.29 -56.38
CA GLU A 8 5.48 42.51 -56.09
C GLU A 8 4.89 42.78 -54.71
N GLU A 9 3.60 42.49 -54.56
CA GLU A 9 2.85 42.65 -53.31
C GLU A 9 3.32 41.63 -52.25
N MET A 10 3.78 42.15 -51.11
CA MET A 10 4.18 41.36 -49.94
C MET A 10 2.99 41.19 -48.99
N PRO A 11 2.76 39.97 -48.47
CA PRO A 11 1.76 39.72 -47.43
C PRO A 11 2.04 40.58 -46.19
N LEU A 12 0.99 41.13 -45.57
CA LEU A 12 1.10 42.06 -44.43
C LEU A 12 1.81 41.48 -43.20
N LEU A 13 1.93 40.16 -43.11
CA LEU A 13 2.46 39.45 -41.94
C LEU A 13 3.81 38.75 -42.19
N SER A 14 4.26 38.59 -43.44
CA SER A 14 5.49 37.86 -43.77
C SER A 14 6.61 38.81 -44.19
N ARG A 15 7.82 38.64 -43.65
CA ARG A 15 8.98 39.49 -43.94
C ARG A 15 9.71 39.13 -45.22
N ILE A 16 9.48 37.93 -45.75
CA ILE A 16 10.13 37.43 -46.94
C ILE A 16 9.24 37.67 -48.16
N CYS A 17 9.80 38.28 -49.19
CA CYS A 17 9.14 38.35 -50.48
C CYS A 17 8.97 36.94 -51.06
N PRO A 18 7.74 36.51 -51.40
CA PRO A 18 7.49 35.17 -51.95
C PRO A 18 8.17 34.88 -53.28
N VAL A 19 8.47 35.92 -54.07
CA VAL A 19 8.93 35.76 -55.46
C VAL A 19 10.45 35.86 -55.56
N CYS A 20 11.06 36.84 -54.90
CA CYS A 20 12.51 37.04 -54.97
C CYS A 20 13.29 36.68 -53.69
N GLY A 21 12.61 36.33 -52.59
CA GLY A 21 13.26 35.96 -51.33
C GLY A 21 13.84 37.12 -50.52
N TYR A 22 13.63 38.38 -50.93
CA TYR A 22 14.10 39.55 -50.20
C TYR A 22 13.53 39.61 -48.77
N VAL A 23 14.38 39.86 -47.78
CA VAL A 23 14.01 40.01 -46.36
C VAL A 23 13.90 41.50 -46.04
N ALA A 24 12.73 41.94 -45.59
CA ALA A 24 12.53 43.32 -45.13
C ALA A 24 12.90 43.44 -43.64
N ASP A 25 14.11 43.95 -43.36
CA ASP A 25 14.67 44.14 -42.01
C ASP A 25 14.40 45.55 -41.45
N GLU A 26 13.18 46.09 -41.59
CA GLU A 26 12.90 47.49 -41.20
C GLU A 26 12.50 47.70 -39.72
N ASP A 27 12.61 46.70 -38.83
CA ASP A 27 12.17 46.82 -37.43
C ASP A 27 13.26 46.29 -36.47
N GLU A 28 14.06 47.19 -35.88
CA GLU A 28 15.13 46.89 -34.89
C GLU A 28 14.59 46.13 -33.66
N ASN A 29 13.29 46.18 -33.41
CA ASN A 29 12.65 45.60 -32.23
C ASN A 29 12.18 44.15 -32.42
N ARG A 30 12.47 43.51 -33.55
CA ARG A 30 12.06 42.12 -33.84
C ARG A 30 13.26 41.26 -34.27
N PRO A 31 13.36 40.02 -33.77
CA PRO A 31 14.52 39.17 -34.00
C PRO A 31 14.70 38.81 -35.47
N SER A 32 15.95 38.76 -35.88
CA SER A 32 16.41 38.30 -37.20
C SER A 32 16.24 36.78 -37.37
N ALA A 33 16.37 36.29 -38.60
CA ALA A 33 16.27 34.86 -38.90
C ALA A 33 17.34 34.03 -38.17
N THR A 34 18.55 34.57 -38.05
CA THR A 34 19.68 33.94 -37.34
C THR A 34 19.46 33.93 -35.84
N GLU A 35 19.02 35.04 -35.25
CA GLU A 35 18.72 35.09 -33.81
C GLU A 35 17.58 34.13 -33.41
N LEU A 36 16.59 33.95 -34.29
CA LEU A 36 15.52 32.97 -34.13
C LEU A 36 16.05 31.53 -34.23
N ALA A 37 16.96 31.24 -35.16
CA ALA A 37 17.59 29.94 -35.25
C ALA A 37 18.42 29.63 -34.01
N ASP A 38 19.24 30.58 -33.55
CA ASP A 38 20.08 30.45 -32.34
C ASP A 38 19.23 30.21 -31.10
N THR A 39 18.11 30.92 -30.92
CA THR A 39 17.20 30.69 -29.79
C THR A 39 16.50 29.33 -29.86
N LEU A 40 16.13 28.85 -31.06
CA LEU A 40 15.56 27.51 -31.22
C LEU A 40 16.59 26.41 -30.90
N GLU A 41 17.86 26.60 -31.31
CA GLU A 41 18.96 25.71 -30.96
C GLU A 41 19.27 25.72 -29.47
N GLU A 42 19.27 26.89 -28.83
CA GLU A 42 19.46 27.01 -27.38
C GLU A 42 18.37 26.26 -26.60
N ILE A 43 17.11 26.40 -27.03
CA ILE A 43 16.00 25.64 -26.42
C ILE A 43 16.19 24.13 -26.61
N LEU A 44 16.67 23.69 -27.78
CA LEU A 44 16.95 22.28 -28.03
C LEU A 44 18.10 21.75 -27.16
N LEU A 45 19.18 22.52 -27.01
CA LEU A 45 20.31 22.17 -26.15
C LEU A 45 19.89 22.10 -24.69
N ALA A 46 19.07 23.06 -24.23
CA ALA A 46 18.52 23.06 -22.89
C ALA A 46 17.56 21.88 -22.67
N ALA A 47 16.73 21.53 -23.66
CA ALA A 47 15.85 20.36 -23.58
C ALA A 47 16.64 19.04 -23.48
N ARG A 48 17.77 18.95 -24.18
CA ARG A 48 18.66 17.78 -24.16
C ARG A 48 19.49 17.66 -22.88
N SER A 49 19.86 18.78 -22.27
CA SER A 49 20.66 18.80 -21.04
C SER A 49 19.84 18.44 -19.79
N LEU A 50 18.50 18.50 -19.86
CA LEU A 50 17.65 18.12 -18.75
C LEU A 50 17.83 16.65 -18.37
N PRO A 51 17.93 16.33 -17.07
CA PRO A 51 18.19 14.97 -16.61
C PRO A 51 17.05 14.03 -17.02
N ALA A 52 17.42 12.84 -17.51
CA ALA A 52 16.46 11.79 -17.83
C ALA A 52 15.66 11.36 -16.59
N PRO A 53 14.39 10.95 -16.75
CA PRO A 53 13.56 10.52 -15.63
C PRO A 53 14.18 9.30 -14.94
N SER A 54 14.61 9.47 -13.70
CA SER A 54 15.30 8.42 -12.95
C SER A 54 14.32 7.52 -12.18
N PHE A 55 14.70 6.25 -12.04
CA PHE A 55 13.93 5.25 -11.31
C PHE A 55 13.76 5.60 -9.83
N SER A 56 14.83 6.10 -9.19
CA SER A 56 14.83 6.50 -7.77
C SER A 56 14.00 7.76 -7.50
N ARG A 57 13.99 8.74 -8.40
CA ARG A 57 13.08 9.89 -8.27
C ARG A 57 11.63 9.51 -8.53
N SER A 58 11.38 8.54 -9.41
CA SER A 58 10.04 7.99 -9.64
C SER A 58 9.43 7.34 -8.38
N MET A 59 10.25 6.77 -7.50
CA MET A 59 9.83 6.24 -6.18
C MET A 59 9.06 7.28 -5.35
N GLY A 60 9.56 8.51 -5.33
CA GLY A 60 8.91 9.61 -4.60
C GLY A 60 7.57 10.04 -5.21
N GLN A 61 7.37 9.82 -6.50
CA GLN A 61 6.09 10.10 -7.15
C GLN A 61 5.03 9.06 -6.76
N LEU A 62 5.47 7.82 -6.51
CA LEU A 62 4.68 6.69 -6.03
C LEU A 62 4.41 6.73 -4.52
N SER A 63 5.31 7.31 -3.72
CA SER A 63 5.08 7.45 -2.28
C SER A 63 3.77 8.21 -2.00
N VAL A 64 3.42 9.21 -2.82
CA VAL A 64 2.16 9.94 -2.74
C VAL A 64 0.92 9.07 -2.99
N VAL A 65 1.04 7.96 -3.71
CA VAL A 65 -0.08 7.02 -3.94
C VAL A 65 -0.05 5.88 -2.93
N MET A 66 1.15 5.41 -2.57
CA MET A 66 1.34 4.25 -1.70
C MET A 66 1.10 4.54 -0.24
N LEU A 67 1.57 5.67 0.27
CA LEU A 67 1.32 6.08 1.65
C LEU A 67 -0.18 6.15 1.97
N PRO A 68 -1.04 6.83 1.18
CA PRO A 68 -2.47 6.84 1.47
C PRO A 68 -3.13 5.45 1.33
N LEU A 69 -2.70 4.63 0.38
CA LEU A 69 -3.21 3.26 0.25
C LEU A 69 -2.89 2.42 1.50
N LEU A 70 -1.66 2.54 2.02
CA LEU A 70 -1.22 1.91 3.27
C LEU A 70 -1.99 2.44 4.48
N THR A 71 -2.24 3.76 4.55
CA THR A 71 -3.07 4.31 5.64
C THR A 71 -4.46 3.73 5.66
N LEU A 72 -5.09 3.57 4.48
CA LEU A 72 -6.42 3.00 4.38
C LEU A 72 -6.41 1.52 4.82
N PHE A 73 -5.41 0.76 4.37
CA PHE A 73 -5.25 -0.63 4.77
C PHE A 73 -5.04 -0.78 6.30
N LEU A 74 -4.16 0.02 6.89
CA LEU A 74 -3.89 -0.01 8.33
C LEU A 74 -5.11 0.44 9.15
N LEU A 75 -5.88 1.41 8.66
CA LEU A 75 -7.15 1.83 9.27
C LEU A 75 -8.15 0.68 9.29
N LEU A 76 -8.32 -0.02 8.15
CA LEU A 76 -9.22 -1.18 8.06
C LEU A 76 -8.77 -2.30 9.00
N ALA A 77 -7.46 -2.57 9.08
CA ALA A 77 -6.92 -3.55 10.02
C ALA A 77 -7.15 -3.15 11.48
N ALA A 78 -7.01 -1.86 11.82
CA ALA A 78 -7.28 -1.33 13.16
C ALA A 78 -8.75 -1.51 13.57
N LEU A 79 -9.68 -1.31 12.64
CA LEU A 79 -11.12 -1.47 12.88
C LEU A 79 -11.53 -2.93 13.11
N ILE A 80 -10.86 -3.87 12.47
CA ILE A 80 -11.18 -5.30 12.57
C ILE A 80 -10.52 -5.93 13.80
N SER A 81 -9.25 -5.60 14.07
CA SER A 81 -8.43 -6.27 15.07
C SER A 81 -8.56 -5.69 16.49
N GLU A 82 -9.14 -4.50 16.66
CA GLU A 82 -9.13 -3.69 17.89
C GLU A 82 -7.74 -3.45 18.53
N ALA A 83 -6.66 -3.89 17.90
CA ALA A 83 -5.31 -3.74 18.41
C ALA A 83 -4.83 -2.29 18.29
N GLY A 84 -4.48 -1.69 19.43
CA GLY A 84 -4.03 -0.29 19.51
C GLY A 84 -2.81 0.05 18.65
N ILE A 85 -2.00 -0.95 18.29
CA ILE A 85 -0.79 -0.75 17.46
C ILE A 85 -1.13 -0.29 16.04
N PHE A 86 -2.25 -0.73 15.48
CA PHE A 86 -2.67 -0.34 14.13
C PHE A 86 -3.18 1.11 14.09
N TRP A 87 -3.77 1.61 15.18
CA TRP A 87 -4.15 3.02 15.31
C TRP A 87 -2.93 3.94 15.28
N ILE A 88 -1.88 3.61 16.04
CA ILE A 88 -0.62 4.37 16.06
C ILE A 88 0.04 4.34 14.68
N ALA A 89 0.10 3.18 14.05
CA ALA A 89 0.64 3.02 12.70
C ALA A 89 -0.15 3.85 11.67
N THR A 90 -1.47 3.84 11.74
CA THR A 90 -2.34 4.62 10.84
C THR A 90 -2.06 6.12 10.95
N ILE A 91 -1.92 6.66 12.17
CA ILE A 91 -1.60 8.08 12.39
C ILE A 91 -0.23 8.43 11.80
N LEU A 92 0.79 7.60 12.01
CA LEU A 92 2.14 7.83 11.46
C LEU A 92 2.13 7.85 9.93
N PHE A 93 1.48 6.87 9.31
CA PHE A 93 1.39 6.81 7.85
C PHE A 93 0.53 7.94 7.28
N ALA A 94 -0.49 8.42 8.01
CA ALA A 94 -1.32 9.55 7.61
C ALA A 94 -0.51 10.86 7.58
N LEU A 95 0.29 11.09 8.62
CA LEU A 95 1.23 12.21 8.65
C LEU A 95 2.26 12.11 7.51
N GLY A 96 2.78 10.90 7.25
CA GLY A 96 3.67 10.63 6.13
C GLY A 96 3.02 10.92 4.76
N SER A 97 1.76 10.55 4.58
CA SER A 97 0.97 10.82 3.36
C SER A 97 0.83 12.33 3.11
N ILE A 98 0.47 13.09 4.15
CA ILE A 98 0.35 14.55 4.07
C ILE A 98 1.70 15.18 3.73
N ALA A 99 2.78 14.76 4.41
CA ALA A 99 4.12 15.27 4.13
C ALA A 99 4.57 14.96 2.69
N ALA A 100 4.27 13.76 2.17
CA ALA A 100 4.59 13.38 0.80
C ALA A 100 3.83 14.24 -0.23
N ILE A 101 2.54 14.54 0.01
CA ILE A 101 1.74 15.42 -0.84
C ILE A 101 2.34 16.83 -0.85
N ILE A 102 2.66 17.39 0.32
CA ILE A 102 3.27 18.72 0.44
C ILE A 102 4.60 18.79 -0.31
N LEU A 103 5.47 17.79 -0.12
CA LEU A 103 6.76 17.74 -0.78
C LEU A 103 6.65 17.58 -2.31
N LYS A 104 5.59 16.93 -2.80
CA LYS A 104 5.27 16.87 -4.23
C LYS A 104 4.77 18.20 -4.77
N ILE A 105 3.89 18.90 -4.04
CA ILE A 105 3.42 20.25 -4.42
C ILE A 105 4.59 21.24 -4.46
N CYS A 106 5.51 21.15 -3.49
CA CYS A 106 6.74 21.95 -3.48
C CYS A 106 7.76 21.54 -4.56
N GLY A 107 7.48 20.52 -5.38
CA GLY A 107 8.37 20.06 -6.45
C GLY A 107 9.69 19.43 -5.97
N ARG A 108 9.79 19.08 -4.68
CA ARG A 108 11.00 18.50 -4.06
C ARG A 108 11.10 16.99 -4.30
N ILE A 109 9.99 16.35 -4.69
CA ILE A 109 9.89 14.91 -4.88
C ILE A 109 9.37 14.59 -6.29
N GLY A 110 9.99 13.61 -6.95
CA GLY A 110 9.58 13.13 -8.28
C GLY A 110 10.39 13.73 -9.42
N ASN A 111 10.03 13.33 -10.65
CA ASN A 111 10.56 13.96 -11.87
C ASN A 111 9.82 15.26 -12.23
N GLY A 112 8.84 15.69 -11.41
CA GLY A 112 7.94 16.79 -11.72
C GLY A 112 8.63 18.14 -11.99
N ARG A 113 9.79 18.40 -11.37
CA ARG A 113 10.57 19.62 -11.68
C ARG A 113 11.16 19.59 -13.08
N ALA A 114 11.84 18.50 -13.45
CA ALA A 114 12.43 18.35 -14.78
C ALA A 114 11.36 18.21 -15.88
N ASP A 115 10.20 17.64 -15.56
CA ASP A 115 9.05 17.55 -16.47
C ASP A 115 8.40 18.92 -16.66
N ARG A 116 8.31 19.73 -15.60
CA ARG A 116 7.81 21.12 -15.67
C ARG A 116 8.76 22.04 -16.41
N GLU A 117 10.06 21.95 -16.15
CA GLU A 117 11.10 22.67 -16.90
C GLU A 117 11.02 22.29 -18.39
N PHE A 118 10.91 21.00 -18.72
CA PHE A 118 10.72 20.57 -20.11
C PHE A 118 9.43 21.13 -20.74
N ALA A 119 8.32 21.18 -19.99
CA ALA A 119 7.06 21.75 -20.47
C ALA A 119 7.15 23.26 -20.72
N GLU A 120 7.87 24.00 -19.86
CA GLU A 120 8.16 25.42 -20.05
C GLU A 120 9.03 25.65 -21.29
N LEU A 121 10.10 24.85 -21.48
CA LEU A 121 10.93 24.89 -22.68
C LEU A 121 10.12 24.59 -23.94
N LYS A 122 9.23 23.59 -23.90
CA LYS A 122 8.36 23.24 -25.03
C LYS A 122 7.41 24.38 -25.38
N ASN A 123 6.82 25.04 -24.39
CA ASN A 123 5.95 26.19 -24.62
C ASN A 123 6.73 27.36 -25.26
N ASN A 124 7.95 27.62 -24.78
CA ASN A 124 8.84 28.62 -25.39
C ASN A 124 9.19 28.25 -26.83
N PHE A 125 9.51 26.98 -27.11
CA PHE A 125 9.73 26.50 -28.47
C PHE A 125 8.51 26.71 -29.36
N GLU A 126 7.30 26.34 -28.92
CA GLU A 126 6.07 26.51 -29.70
C GLU A 126 5.74 27.99 -29.96
N PHE A 127 6.09 28.88 -29.02
CA PHE A 127 5.97 30.32 -29.20
C PHE A 127 6.97 30.83 -30.27
N THR A 128 8.25 30.51 -30.12
CA THR A 128 9.31 30.92 -31.06
C THR A 128 9.08 30.33 -32.45
N ALA A 129 8.66 29.07 -32.54
CA ALA A 129 8.33 28.41 -33.79
C ALA A 129 7.14 29.05 -34.51
N ARG A 130 6.14 29.56 -33.77
CA ARG A 130 5.03 30.32 -34.36
C ARG A 130 5.49 31.65 -34.93
N ILE A 131 6.39 32.36 -34.25
CA ILE A 131 6.99 33.60 -34.76
C ILE A 131 7.78 33.32 -36.03
N ALA A 132 8.65 32.30 -36.01
CA ALA A 132 9.45 31.91 -37.16
C ALA A 132 8.58 31.52 -38.37
N ARG A 133 7.49 30.76 -38.17
CA ARG A 133 6.54 30.43 -39.25
C ARG A 133 5.78 31.65 -39.77
N ARG A 134 5.39 32.60 -38.90
CA ARG A 134 4.70 33.83 -39.30
C ARG A 134 5.60 34.70 -40.16
N ASP A 135 6.82 34.95 -39.69
CA ASP A 135 7.71 35.95 -40.28
C ASP A 135 8.52 35.37 -41.46
N PHE A 136 8.89 34.09 -41.38
CA PHE A 136 9.80 33.41 -42.33
C PHE A 136 9.22 32.13 -42.95
N GLY A 137 7.94 31.80 -42.77
CA GLY A 137 7.35 30.53 -43.22
C GLY A 137 7.35 30.27 -44.73
N LYS A 138 7.77 31.23 -45.55
CA LYS A 138 8.02 31.04 -46.99
C LYS A 138 9.47 30.66 -47.33
N SER A 139 10.42 30.83 -46.41
CA SER A 139 11.79 30.36 -46.58
C SER A 139 11.85 28.84 -46.43
N ARG A 140 12.44 28.19 -47.44
CA ARG A 140 12.64 26.74 -47.43
C ARG A 140 13.64 26.31 -46.35
N GLU A 141 14.69 27.11 -46.13
CA GLU A 141 15.73 26.84 -45.14
C GLU A 141 15.17 26.90 -43.71
N VAL A 142 14.43 27.96 -43.38
CA VAL A 142 13.84 28.14 -42.05
C VAL A 142 12.79 27.06 -41.77
N ASN A 143 11.98 26.69 -42.76
CA ASN A 143 11.02 25.58 -42.61
C ASN A 143 11.71 24.22 -42.40
N ASN A 144 12.81 23.95 -43.12
CA ASN A 144 13.57 22.71 -42.93
C ASN A 144 14.12 22.63 -41.50
N LEU A 145 14.74 23.72 -41.02
CA LEU A 145 15.30 23.81 -39.67
C LEU A 145 14.22 23.69 -38.59
N LEU A 146 13.08 24.37 -38.74
CA LEU A 146 11.92 24.22 -37.86
C LEU A 146 11.43 22.78 -37.80
N THR A 147 11.37 22.10 -38.94
CA THR A 147 10.90 20.71 -39.02
C THR A 147 11.88 19.78 -38.33
N GLU A 148 13.18 19.95 -38.56
CA GLU A 148 14.23 19.17 -37.91
C GLU A 148 14.22 19.35 -36.39
N ILE A 149 14.17 20.59 -35.89
CA ILE A 149 14.14 20.85 -34.44
C ILE A 149 12.84 20.33 -33.82
N THR A 150 11.70 20.45 -34.53
CA THR A 150 10.42 19.89 -34.06
C THR A 150 10.51 18.37 -33.90
N GLU A 151 11.11 17.68 -34.86
CA GLU A 151 11.29 16.23 -34.81
C GLU A 151 12.18 15.83 -33.63
N ARG A 152 13.32 16.51 -33.44
CA ARG A 152 14.23 16.26 -32.32
C ARG A 152 13.58 16.50 -30.95
N ILE A 153 12.76 17.55 -30.80
CA ILE A 153 12.02 17.79 -29.56
C ILE A 153 10.99 16.68 -29.31
N ARG A 154 10.33 16.19 -30.38
CA ARG A 154 9.38 15.09 -30.31
C ARG A 154 10.04 13.78 -29.91
N GLU A 155 11.23 13.49 -30.44
CA GLU A 155 12.05 12.34 -30.04
C GLU A 155 12.38 12.39 -28.55
N ILE A 156 12.88 13.54 -28.05
CA ILE A 156 13.19 13.74 -26.61
C ILE A 156 11.94 13.53 -25.74
N GLU A 157 10.78 14.05 -26.17
CA GLU A 157 9.51 13.86 -25.46
C GLU A 157 9.12 12.38 -25.40
N GLN A 158 9.27 11.64 -26.50
CA GLN A 158 8.94 10.22 -26.58
C GLN A 158 9.88 9.36 -25.72
N GLU A 159 11.18 9.65 -25.74
CA GLU A 159 12.17 9.02 -24.86
C GLU A 159 11.82 9.24 -23.39
N ARG A 160 11.50 10.48 -22.98
CA ARG A 160 11.08 10.79 -21.60
C ARG A 160 9.80 10.06 -21.20
N ARG A 161 8.78 10.06 -22.07
CA ARG A 161 7.51 9.35 -21.80
C ARG A 161 7.71 7.85 -21.68
N SER A 162 8.51 7.24 -22.56
CA SER A 162 8.79 5.80 -22.53
C SER A 162 9.58 5.40 -21.29
N ALA A 163 10.59 6.19 -20.90
CA ALA A 163 11.36 5.96 -19.69
C ALA A 163 10.50 6.12 -18.42
N SER A 164 9.62 7.13 -18.38
CA SER A 164 8.67 7.31 -17.28
C SER A 164 7.68 6.13 -17.17
N ARG A 165 7.10 5.68 -18.29
CA ARG A 165 6.22 4.50 -18.33
C ARG A 165 6.94 3.22 -17.91
N ARG A 166 8.19 3.00 -18.35
CA ARG A 166 8.99 1.85 -17.94
C ARG A 166 9.24 1.86 -16.44
N ASN A 167 9.63 3.00 -15.87
CA ASN A 167 9.84 3.14 -14.44
C ASN A 167 8.54 2.87 -13.66
N LEU A 168 7.41 3.38 -14.13
CA LEU A 168 6.08 3.10 -13.56
C LEU A 168 5.76 1.60 -13.57
N MET A 169 5.97 0.91 -14.70
CA MET A 169 5.71 -0.53 -14.82
C MET A 169 6.59 -1.36 -13.87
N ILE A 170 7.88 -1.02 -13.75
CA ILE A 170 8.79 -1.71 -12.82
C ILE A 170 8.29 -1.56 -11.38
N TRP A 171 7.88 -0.35 -10.99
CA TRP A 171 7.34 -0.11 -9.66
C TRP A 171 6.02 -0.85 -9.41
N MET A 172 5.12 -0.90 -10.39
CA MET A 172 3.88 -1.68 -10.29
C MET A 172 4.18 -3.18 -10.12
N ALA A 173 5.20 -3.71 -10.80
CA ALA A 173 5.64 -5.09 -10.63
C ALA A 173 6.22 -5.35 -9.24
N ILE A 174 7.09 -4.46 -8.73
CA ILE A 174 7.62 -4.54 -7.36
C ILE A 174 6.47 -4.52 -6.35
N LEU A 175 5.47 -3.66 -6.56
CA LEU A 175 4.30 -3.58 -5.71
C LEU A 175 3.46 -4.84 -5.71
N LEU A 176 3.22 -5.40 -6.90
CA LEU A 176 2.48 -6.64 -7.04
C LEU A 176 3.20 -7.79 -6.30
N VAL A 177 4.51 -7.91 -6.47
CA VAL A 177 5.33 -8.90 -5.75
C VAL A 177 5.27 -8.65 -4.24
N GLY A 178 5.40 -7.41 -3.80
CA GLY A 178 5.30 -7.04 -2.38
C GLY A 178 3.94 -7.39 -1.77
N ALA A 179 2.84 -7.13 -2.49
CA ALA A 179 1.49 -7.47 -2.05
C ALA A 179 1.28 -8.99 -1.97
N ILE A 180 1.80 -9.75 -2.93
CA ILE A 180 1.76 -11.23 -2.91
C ILE A 180 2.55 -11.78 -1.73
N LEU A 181 3.76 -11.26 -1.47
CA LEU A 181 4.58 -11.67 -0.34
C LEU A 181 3.93 -11.32 1.01
N ALA A 182 3.36 -10.13 1.15
CA ALA A 182 2.61 -9.74 2.33
C ALA A 182 1.38 -10.63 2.55
N GLY A 183 0.64 -10.96 1.49
CA GLY A 183 -0.52 -11.86 1.55
C GLY A 183 -0.15 -13.31 1.91
N MET A 184 1.04 -13.79 1.51
CA MET A 184 1.58 -15.06 2.00
C MET A 184 1.98 -14.98 3.48
N GLY A 185 2.58 -13.87 3.89
CA GLY A 185 2.97 -13.61 5.28
C GLY A 185 1.79 -13.67 6.25
N VAL A 186 0.66 -13.05 5.91
CA VAL A 186 -0.58 -13.08 6.71
C VAL A 186 -1.07 -14.52 6.90
N ARG A 187 -1.07 -15.34 5.84
CA ARG A 187 -1.49 -16.76 5.93
C ARG A 187 -0.57 -17.61 6.80
N SER A 188 0.73 -17.31 6.83
CA SER A 188 1.66 -17.99 7.72
C SER A 188 1.54 -17.52 9.17
N VAL A 189 1.17 -16.25 9.41
CA VAL A 189 0.89 -15.75 10.77
C VAL A 189 -0.39 -16.35 11.31
N ASP A 190 -1.48 -16.43 10.53
CA ASP A 190 -2.72 -17.08 10.97
C ASP A 190 -2.49 -18.56 11.32
N LYS A 191 -1.67 -19.26 10.53
CA LYS A 191 -1.27 -20.63 10.84
C LYS A 191 -0.35 -20.72 12.06
N ALA A 192 0.59 -19.79 12.24
CA ALA A 192 1.49 -19.80 13.38
C ALA A 192 0.77 -19.42 14.69
N VAL A 193 -0.20 -18.50 14.64
CA VAL A 193 -1.05 -18.13 15.77
C VAL A 193 -1.96 -19.30 16.15
N ALA A 194 -2.60 -19.95 15.18
CA ALA A 194 -3.38 -21.17 15.42
C ALA A 194 -2.53 -22.31 16.03
N VAL A 195 -1.28 -22.49 15.55
CA VAL A 195 -0.34 -23.50 16.06
C VAL A 195 0.23 -23.14 17.44
N GLN A 196 0.35 -21.85 17.76
CA GLN A 196 0.84 -21.41 19.08
C GLN A 196 -0.24 -21.53 20.16
N GLU A 197 -1.51 -21.49 19.79
CA GLU A 197 -2.65 -21.72 20.69
C GLU A 197 -2.89 -23.22 20.97
N GLU A 198 -2.46 -24.13 20.07
CA GLU A 198 -2.55 -25.59 20.26
C GLU A 198 -1.60 -26.17 21.33
N THR A 199 -0.56 -25.49 21.81
CA THR A 199 0.61 -26.21 22.40
C THR A 199 0.86 -26.06 23.90
N GLY A 200 -0.14 -25.65 24.69
CA GLY A 200 -0.06 -25.68 26.16
C GLY A 200 -0.65 -26.95 26.77
N TRP A 201 -1.98 -27.00 26.86
CA TRP A 201 -2.71 -28.05 27.57
C TRP A 201 -2.80 -29.36 26.78
N GLN A 202 -2.81 -29.33 25.44
CA GLN A 202 -2.91 -30.54 24.61
C GLN A 202 -1.67 -31.44 24.77
N LYS A 203 -0.48 -30.83 24.77
CA LYS A 203 0.79 -31.54 25.00
C LYS A 203 0.88 -32.14 26.41
N GLU A 204 0.41 -31.40 27.42
CA GLU A 204 0.34 -31.92 28.80
C GLU A 204 -0.70 -33.04 28.92
N LEU A 205 -1.82 -32.94 28.22
CA LEU A 205 -2.84 -33.98 28.17
C LEU A 205 -2.34 -35.25 27.46
N GLU A 206 -1.59 -35.11 26.37
CA GLU A 206 -0.94 -36.24 25.70
C GLU A 206 0.12 -36.89 26.61
N ALA A 207 0.92 -36.10 27.32
CA ALA A 207 1.86 -36.60 28.31
C ALA A 207 1.15 -37.34 29.46
N PHE A 208 0.03 -36.79 29.95
CA PHE A 208 -0.81 -37.42 30.96
C PHE A 208 -1.41 -38.75 30.47
N ARG A 209 -1.89 -38.80 29.22
CA ARG A 209 -2.39 -40.05 28.59
C ARG A 209 -1.28 -41.08 28.42
N ALA A 210 -0.08 -40.64 28.01
CA ALA A 210 1.08 -41.50 27.80
C ALA A 210 1.61 -42.13 29.11
N ALA A 211 1.38 -41.50 30.26
CA ALA A 211 1.74 -42.06 31.56
C ALA A 211 1.00 -43.36 31.89
N GLY A 212 -0.14 -43.64 31.24
CA GLY A 212 -0.81 -44.96 31.19
C GLY A 212 -1.43 -45.47 32.49
N VAL A 213 -0.96 -45.02 33.65
CA VAL A 213 -1.51 -45.31 34.98
C VAL A 213 -2.01 -44.01 35.58
N VAL A 214 -3.33 -43.81 35.54
CA VAL A 214 -3.96 -42.69 36.24
C VAL A 214 -4.06 -43.06 37.70
N ASP A 215 -3.15 -42.54 38.52
CA ASP A 215 -3.24 -42.65 39.98
C ASP A 215 -4.53 -41.98 40.46
N ASP A 216 -5.42 -42.75 41.09
CA ASP A 216 -6.69 -42.27 41.60
C ASP A 216 -6.52 -41.15 42.64
N TYR A 217 -5.35 -41.07 43.29
CA TYR A 217 -5.02 -40.07 44.29
C TYR A 217 -4.26 -38.86 43.75
N ASP A 218 -3.94 -38.83 42.45
CA ASP A 218 -3.35 -37.65 41.81
C ASP A 218 -4.45 -36.65 41.44
N ILE A 219 -5.05 -36.07 42.48
CA ILE A 219 -6.13 -35.08 42.38
C ILE A 219 -5.57 -33.76 41.83
N GLU A 220 -4.38 -33.37 42.26
CA GLU A 220 -3.75 -32.09 41.92
C GLU A 220 -3.46 -32.00 40.42
N THR A 221 -2.87 -33.03 39.81
CA THR A 221 -2.55 -33.01 38.38
C THR A 221 -3.81 -32.97 37.53
N ARG A 222 -4.83 -33.77 37.88
CA ARG A 222 -6.12 -33.78 37.14
C ARG A 222 -6.85 -32.45 37.26
N SER A 223 -6.91 -31.88 38.45
CA SER A 223 -7.52 -30.57 38.70
C SER A 223 -6.77 -29.46 37.97
N ALA A 224 -5.42 -29.45 38.01
CA ALA A 224 -4.60 -28.45 37.35
C ALA A 224 -4.70 -28.52 35.82
N LEU A 225 -4.70 -29.73 35.25
CA LEU A 225 -4.87 -29.91 33.81
C LEU A 225 -6.26 -29.50 33.35
N LEU A 226 -7.31 -29.86 34.11
CA LEU A 226 -8.67 -29.39 33.83
C LEU A 226 -8.78 -27.87 33.87
N ALA A 227 -8.18 -27.22 34.86
CA ALA A 227 -8.12 -25.76 34.96
C ALA A 227 -7.44 -25.13 33.73
N LYS A 228 -6.36 -25.74 33.22
CA LYS A 228 -5.69 -25.29 31.99
C LYS A 228 -6.57 -25.44 30.74
N ILE A 229 -7.30 -26.54 30.60
CA ILE A 229 -8.25 -26.74 29.49
C ILE A 229 -9.36 -25.68 29.55
N LEU A 230 -9.91 -25.42 30.75
CA LEU A 230 -10.95 -24.41 30.96
C LEU A 230 -10.45 -22.98 30.73
N ALA A 231 -9.20 -22.69 31.11
CA ALA A 231 -8.55 -21.40 30.86
C ALA A 231 -8.37 -21.12 29.36
N ALA A 232 -8.20 -22.16 28.55
CA ALA A 232 -8.18 -22.07 27.08
C ALA A 232 -9.57 -21.90 26.46
N GLY A 233 -10.65 -21.93 27.25
CA GLY A 233 -12.03 -21.79 26.75
C GLY A 233 -12.66 -23.09 26.21
N GLU A 234 -11.94 -24.20 26.24
CA GLU A 234 -12.33 -25.48 25.63
C GLU A 234 -13.24 -26.31 26.56
N THR A 235 -14.47 -25.85 26.77
CA THR A 235 -15.42 -26.48 27.71
C THR A 235 -15.82 -27.90 27.32
N THR A 236 -15.95 -28.21 26.03
CA THR A 236 -16.25 -29.58 25.56
C THR A 236 -15.10 -30.55 25.85
N ALA A 237 -13.86 -30.14 25.61
CA ALA A 237 -12.68 -30.95 25.94
C ALA A 237 -12.53 -31.12 27.46
N ALA A 238 -12.88 -30.10 28.25
CA ALA A 238 -12.88 -30.17 29.70
C ALA A 238 -13.91 -31.18 30.23
N GLU A 239 -15.12 -31.22 29.67
CA GLU A 239 -16.12 -32.24 30.00
C GLU A 239 -15.65 -33.66 29.64
N GLU A 240 -15.09 -33.85 28.45
CA GLU A 240 -14.58 -35.15 28.01
C GLU A 240 -13.43 -35.64 28.91
N PHE A 241 -12.51 -34.73 29.24
CA PHE A 241 -11.42 -35.00 30.19
C PHE A 241 -11.98 -35.38 31.57
N PHE A 242 -12.94 -34.61 32.07
CA PHE A 242 -13.59 -34.88 33.35
C PHE A 242 -14.25 -36.27 33.38
N ARG A 243 -15.03 -36.63 32.35
CA ARG A 243 -15.70 -37.93 32.28
C ARG A 243 -14.72 -39.09 32.21
N SER A 244 -13.58 -38.89 31.55
CA SER A 244 -12.59 -39.94 31.33
C SER A 244 -11.65 -40.13 32.53
N TYR A 245 -11.29 -39.05 33.22
CA TYR A 245 -10.18 -39.05 34.18
C TYR A 245 -10.56 -38.54 35.57
N CYS A 246 -11.67 -37.83 35.73
CA CYS A 246 -12.09 -37.27 37.02
C CYS A 246 -13.29 -37.98 37.63
N MET A 247 -14.34 -38.24 36.84
CA MET A 247 -15.63 -38.75 37.31
C MET A 247 -15.50 -40.09 38.06
N GLY A 248 -16.08 -40.16 39.26
CA GLY A 248 -16.06 -41.37 40.11
C GLY A 248 -14.78 -41.59 40.93
N ARG A 249 -13.76 -40.74 40.74
CA ARG A 249 -12.47 -40.82 41.46
C ARG A 249 -12.41 -39.80 42.60
N PRO A 250 -11.47 -39.93 43.58
CA PRO A 250 -11.22 -38.88 44.57
C PRO A 250 -11.09 -37.48 43.92
N GLY A 251 -11.72 -36.45 44.51
CA GLY A 251 -11.63 -35.06 44.03
C GLY A 251 -12.49 -34.72 42.80
N ASP A 252 -13.38 -35.63 42.38
CA ASP A 252 -14.29 -35.42 41.25
C ASP A 252 -15.27 -34.26 41.45
N TYR A 253 -15.74 -34.04 42.67
CA TYR A 253 -16.59 -32.89 42.99
C TYR A 253 -15.90 -31.55 42.67
N ASP A 254 -14.65 -31.36 43.10
CA ASP A 254 -13.94 -30.10 42.89
C ASP A 254 -13.64 -29.84 41.41
N CYS A 255 -13.37 -30.91 40.65
CA CYS A 255 -13.25 -30.84 39.20
C CYS A 255 -14.59 -30.46 38.53
N ALA A 256 -15.69 -31.06 38.96
CA ALA A 256 -17.02 -30.75 38.44
C ALA A 256 -17.44 -29.30 38.76
N VAL A 257 -17.06 -28.79 39.93
CA VAL A 257 -17.29 -27.39 40.32
C VAL A 257 -16.61 -26.42 39.37
N GLN A 258 -15.37 -26.68 38.94
CA GLN A 258 -14.65 -25.82 37.99
C GLN A 258 -15.38 -25.68 36.64
N ILE A 259 -15.93 -26.78 36.12
CA ILE A 259 -16.69 -26.77 34.86
C ILE A 259 -18.00 -26.00 35.03
N VAL A 260 -18.73 -26.24 36.13
CA VAL A 260 -19.98 -25.51 36.41
C VAL A 260 -19.72 -24.02 36.61
N ASP A 261 -18.67 -23.65 37.36
CA ASP A 261 -18.24 -22.25 37.50
C ASP A 261 -17.96 -21.60 36.16
N ARG A 262 -17.26 -22.31 35.28
CA ARG A 262 -16.94 -21.79 33.95
C ARG A 262 -18.21 -21.48 33.16
N TYR A 263 -19.17 -22.40 33.14
CA TYR A 263 -20.45 -22.19 32.45
C TYR A 263 -21.27 -21.04 33.04
N LEU A 264 -21.31 -20.92 34.38
CA LEU A 264 -22.01 -19.81 35.04
C LEU A 264 -21.32 -18.46 34.75
N GLN A 265 -19.98 -18.42 34.73
CA GLN A 265 -19.21 -17.21 34.36
C GLN A 265 -19.46 -16.79 32.91
N THR A 266 -19.63 -17.74 31.99
CA THR A 266 -19.95 -17.46 30.58
C THR A 266 -21.44 -17.24 30.32
N GLY A 267 -22.29 -17.32 31.35
CA GLY A 267 -23.74 -17.14 31.24
C GLY A 267 -24.51 -18.31 30.62
N ASP A 268 -23.87 -19.46 30.41
CA ASP A 268 -24.48 -20.65 29.79
C ASP A 268 -25.03 -21.60 30.86
N ARG A 269 -26.15 -21.18 31.44
CA ARG A 269 -26.82 -21.93 32.50
C ARG A 269 -27.37 -23.28 32.02
N GLU A 270 -27.83 -23.35 30.76
CA GLU A 270 -28.39 -24.58 30.19
C GLU A 270 -27.31 -25.66 30.05
N ALA A 271 -26.11 -25.30 29.60
CA ALA A 271 -24.98 -26.22 29.58
C ALA A 271 -24.58 -26.67 30.98
N ALA A 272 -24.57 -25.76 31.96
CA ALA A 272 -24.31 -26.13 33.36
C ALA A 272 -25.34 -27.16 33.89
N GLU A 273 -26.63 -26.95 33.63
CA GLU A 273 -27.70 -27.87 34.03
C GLU A 273 -27.55 -29.24 33.35
N ARG A 274 -27.21 -29.25 32.05
CA ARG A 274 -26.96 -30.48 31.28
C ARG A 274 -25.77 -31.26 31.81
N PHE A 275 -24.66 -30.58 32.07
CA PHE A 275 -23.45 -31.16 32.64
C PHE A 275 -23.74 -31.80 34.00
N VAL A 276 -24.34 -31.04 34.93
CA VAL A 276 -24.71 -31.53 36.27
C VAL A 276 -25.66 -32.72 36.21
N GLY A 277 -26.61 -32.73 35.26
CA GLY A 277 -27.51 -33.85 35.03
C GLY A 277 -26.81 -35.14 34.58
N SER A 278 -25.66 -35.00 33.91
CA SER A 278 -24.86 -36.12 33.40
C SER A 278 -23.75 -36.61 34.34
N CYS A 279 -23.49 -35.88 35.43
CA CYS A 279 -22.41 -36.19 36.37
C CYS A 279 -22.76 -37.36 37.32
N ASP A 280 -22.05 -38.47 37.19
CA ASP A 280 -22.08 -39.57 38.16
C ASP A 280 -20.90 -39.46 39.14
N LEU A 281 -21.03 -38.56 40.13
CA LEU A 281 -20.00 -38.35 41.15
C LEU A 281 -19.94 -39.50 42.15
N ARG A 282 -18.75 -39.75 42.68
CA ARG A 282 -18.44 -40.79 43.67
C ARG A 282 -19.35 -40.77 44.89
N TYR A 283 -19.68 -39.57 45.38
CA TYR A 283 -20.57 -39.40 46.52
C TYR A 283 -21.89 -38.72 46.12
N ASN A 284 -23.01 -39.36 46.48
CA ASN A 284 -24.36 -38.84 46.25
C ASN A 284 -24.58 -37.45 46.89
N SER A 285 -23.94 -37.19 48.04
CA SER A 285 -23.99 -35.90 48.72
C SER A 285 -23.43 -34.76 47.87
N ASP A 286 -22.40 -35.05 47.07
CA ASP A 286 -21.70 -34.05 46.27
C ASP A 286 -22.50 -33.69 45.01
N ARG A 287 -23.26 -34.64 44.45
CA ARG A 287 -24.24 -34.34 43.39
C ARG A 287 -25.30 -33.35 43.88
N ASN A 288 -25.76 -33.49 45.11
CA ASN A 288 -26.73 -32.57 45.69
C ASN A 288 -26.13 -31.18 45.95
N LYS A 289 -24.85 -31.09 46.35
CA LYS A 289 -24.13 -29.82 46.47
C LYS A 289 -23.96 -29.14 45.11
N LEU A 290 -23.58 -29.90 44.08
CA LEU A 290 -23.40 -29.39 42.73
C LEU A 290 -24.72 -28.84 42.14
N LYS A 291 -25.86 -29.53 42.37
CA LYS A 291 -27.19 -29.04 41.99
C LYS A 291 -27.57 -27.73 42.67
N LYS A 292 -27.31 -27.59 43.98
CA LYS A 292 -27.58 -26.34 44.72
C LYS A 292 -26.79 -25.15 44.16
N ARG A 293 -25.63 -25.42 43.57
CA ARG A 293 -24.75 -24.42 42.99
C ARG A 293 -25.29 -23.80 41.69
N LEU A 294 -26.24 -24.47 41.04
CA LEU A 294 -26.98 -23.89 39.92
C LEU A 294 -28.01 -22.87 40.43
N THR A 295 -28.59 -23.06 41.63
CA THR A 295 -29.68 -22.20 42.14
C THR A 295 -29.19 -20.90 42.78
N ASN A 296 -27.92 -20.84 43.17
CA ASN A 296 -27.26 -19.64 43.71
C ASN A 296 -26.57 -18.85 42.60
#